data_AF-A0A9J6FAP5-F1
#
_entry.id   AF-A0A9J6FAP5-F1
#
_cell.length_a   1.000
_cell.length_b   1.000
_cell.length_c   1.000
_cell.angle_alpha   90.00
_cell.angle_beta   90.00
_cell.angle_gamma   90.00
#
_symmetry.space_group_name_H-M   'P 1'
#
loop_
_entity.id
_entity.type
_entity.pdbx_description
1 polymer ?
#
loop_
_entity_poly.entity_id
_entity_poly.type
_entity_poly.pdbx_seq_one_letter_code
_entity_poly.pdbx_strand_id
1 'polypeptide(L)'
;MTAIAVAENELESALRRATDPPGGHKSHVRRASRKEGRFGNQADQFLGALAFSKALDRTLVLPPWVEYRTGEPRSVQVPFDTYFRVETLAKYHRVLTMEHFMDRLAPTVWPPGNRTGQPEKSPSANMLI
;
A
#
# COMPACT_ATOMS: atom_id res chain seq x y z
N MET A 1 39.82 15.31 -45.48
CA MET A 1 38.69 14.68 -44.76
C MET A 1 39.20 13.81 -43.62
N THR A 2 39.99 14.34 -42.67
CA THR A 2 40.67 13.48 -41.67
C THR A 2 40.77 14.08 -40.26
N ALA A 3 40.21 15.27 -40.02
CA ALA A 3 40.26 15.92 -38.71
C ALA A 3 38.98 15.72 -37.86
N ILE A 4 37.81 15.53 -38.50
CA ILE A 4 36.53 15.39 -37.79
C ILE A 4 36.37 13.98 -37.20
N ALA A 5 36.76 12.94 -37.94
CA ALA A 5 36.65 11.55 -37.49
C ALA A 5 37.53 11.20 -36.27
N VAL A 6 38.63 11.92 -36.05
CA VAL A 6 39.52 11.70 -34.89
C VAL A 6 38.89 12.26 -33.62
N ALA A 7 38.23 13.42 -33.69
CA ALA A 7 37.57 14.03 -32.55
C ALA A 7 36.32 13.25 -32.10
N GLU A 8 35.57 12.68 -33.04
CA GLU A 8 34.40 11.83 -32.75
C GLU A 8 34.84 10.51 -32.10
N ASN A 9 35.96 9.92 -32.53
CA ASN A 9 36.47 8.67 -31.95
C ASN A 9 37.00 8.88 -30.52
N GLU A 10 37.63 10.01 -30.23
CA GLU A 10 38.07 10.34 -28.86
C GLU A 10 36.89 10.62 -27.92
N LEU A 11 35.82 11.26 -28.42
CA LEU A 11 34.59 11.53 -27.64
C LEU A 11 33.79 10.25 -27.36
N GLU A 12 33.66 9.35 -28.34
CA GLU A 12 33.02 8.03 -28.18
C GLU A 12 33.85 7.11 -27.27
N SER A 13 35.19 7.19 -27.34
CA SER A 13 36.08 6.48 -26.44
C SER A 13 36.02 7.02 -25.00
N ALA A 14 35.82 8.34 -24.82
CA ALA A 14 35.61 8.95 -23.52
C ALA A 14 34.23 8.60 -22.93
N LEU A 15 33.18 8.56 -23.75
CA LEU A 15 31.83 8.14 -23.34
C LEU A 15 31.77 6.67 -22.96
N ARG A 16 32.45 5.79 -23.70
CA ARG A 16 32.59 4.36 -23.34
C ARG A 16 33.34 4.13 -22.03
N ARG A 17 34.38 4.94 -21.77
CA ARG A 17 35.14 4.92 -20.50
C ARG A 17 34.34 5.44 -19.30
N ALA A 18 33.33 6.27 -19.52
CA ALA A 18 32.43 6.76 -18.47
C ALA A 18 31.28 5.78 -18.15
N THR A 19 30.99 4.81 -19.04
CA THR A 19 29.87 3.86 -18.90
C THR A 19 30.26 2.46 -18.41
N ASP A 20 31.54 2.18 -18.16
CA ASP A 20 31.94 0.91 -17.53
C ASP A 20 31.93 1.05 -16.00
N PRO A 21 31.00 0.38 -15.28
CA PRO A 21 31.04 0.36 -13.83
C PRO A 21 32.26 -0.45 -13.35
N PRO A 22 33.05 0.05 -12.38
CA PRO A 22 34.18 -0.71 -11.85
C PRO A 22 33.70 -2.01 -11.20
N GLY A 23 34.49 -3.06 -11.43
CA GLY A 23 34.20 -4.44 -11.08
C GLY A 23 33.48 -4.63 -9.74
N GLY A 24 32.33 -5.31 -9.81
CA GLY A 24 32.27 -6.64 -9.22
C GLY A 24 32.35 -6.76 -7.70
N HIS A 25 31.86 -5.80 -6.93
CA HIS A 25 31.12 -6.18 -5.73
C HIS A 25 29.65 -6.13 -6.07
N LYS A 26 29.00 -7.30 -6.06
CA LYS A 26 27.55 -7.42 -6.17
C LYS A 26 26.95 -6.59 -5.04
N SER A 27 26.74 -5.30 -5.28
CA SER A 27 25.75 -4.51 -4.60
C SER A 27 24.46 -5.23 -4.92
N HIS A 28 24.11 -6.16 -4.04
CA HIS A 28 22.73 -6.54 -3.84
C HIS A 28 22.07 -5.20 -3.61
N VAL A 29 21.48 -4.66 -4.69
CA VAL A 29 20.31 -3.83 -4.57
C VAL A 29 19.37 -4.75 -3.83
N ARG A 30 19.46 -4.70 -2.49
CA ARG A 30 18.39 -5.11 -1.62
C ARG A 30 17.30 -4.17 -2.11
N ARG A 31 16.51 -4.63 -3.09
CA ARG A 31 15.19 -4.08 -3.34
C ARG A 31 14.65 -3.98 -1.93
N ALA A 32 14.58 -2.75 -1.41
CA ALA A 32 14.06 -2.53 -0.09
C ALA A 32 12.79 -3.35 -0.08
N SER A 33 12.72 -4.33 0.82
CA SER A 33 11.50 -5.11 1.03
C SER A 33 10.43 -4.05 1.18
N ARG A 34 9.68 -3.83 0.09
CA ARG A 34 8.73 -2.74 -0.05
C ARG A 34 7.56 -3.27 0.76
N LYS A 35 7.67 -3.14 2.08
CA LYS A 35 6.73 -3.76 3.01
C LYS A 35 5.37 -3.14 2.71
N GLU A 36 4.55 -3.93 2.02
CA GLU A 36 3.11 -3.86 2.09
C GLU A 36 2.75 -3.75 3.57
N GLY A 37 2.24 -2.59 3.97
CA GLY A 37 2.00 -2.28 5.39
C GLY A 37 2.30 -0.84 5.82
N ARG A 38 2.91 -0.02 4.97
CA ARG A 38 3.08 1.43 5.25
C ARG A 38 1.89 2.25 4.72
N PHE A 39 1.68 3.44 5.27
CA PHE A 39 0.55 4.34 5.00
C PHE A 39 0.16 4.45 3.52
N GLY A 40 1.12 4.60 2.61
CA GLY A 40 0.85 4.72 1.17
C GLY A 40 0.11 3.52 0.55
N ASN A 41 0.44 2.29 0.95
CA ASN A 41 -0.27 1.10 0.47
C ASN A 41 -1.67 0.99 1.08
N GLN A 42 -1.83 1.41 2.34
CA GLN A 42 -3.14 1.45 2.99
C GLN A 42 -4.07 2.45 2.30
N ALA A 43 -3.53 3.61 1.87
CA ALA A 43 -4.29 4.62 1.14
C ALA A 43 -4.73 4.13 -0.25
N ASP A 44 -3.85 3.43 -0.98
CA ASP A 44 -4.19 2.86 -2.29
C ASP A 44 -5.30 1.80 -2.20
N GLN A 45 -5.18 0.88 -1.23
CA GLN A 45 -6.22 -0.12 -0.95
C GLN A 45 -7.53 0.52 -0.51
N PHE A 46 -7.46 1.58 0.30
CA PHE A 46 -8.64 2.35 0.72
C PHE A 46 -9.38 2.96 -0.47
N LEU A 47 -8.67 3.54 -1.44
CA LEU A 47 -9.31 4.09 -2.65
C LEU A 47 -10.02 3.00 -3.45
N GLY A 48 -9.43 1.80 -3.56
CA GLY A 48 -10.08 0.64 -4.15
C GLY A 48 -11.36 0.23 -3.41
N ALA A 49 -11.30 0.16 -2.08
CA ALA A 49 -12.46 -0.16 -1.24
C ALA A 49 -13.57 0.91 -1.31
N LEU A 50 -13.20 2.19 -1.44
CA LEU A 50 -14.13 3.30 -1.63
C LEU A 50 -14.86 3.20 -2.97
N ALA A 51 -14.16 2.90 -4.05
CA ALA A 51 -14.79 2.67 -5.35
C ALA A 51 -15.70 1.44 -5.33
N PHE A 52 -15.26 0.35 -4.70
CA PHE A 52 -16.02 -0.90 -4.60
C PHE A 52 -17.31 -0.74 -3.76
N SER A 53 -17.22 -0.09 -2.60
CA SER A 53 -18.40 0.17 -1.75
C SER A 53 -19.44 1.05 -2.44
N LYS A 54 -19.00 2.02 -3.24
CA LYS A 54 -19.88 2.83 -4.09
C LYS A 54 -20.56 1.99 -5.17
N ALA A 55 -19.82 1.10 -5.84
CA ALA A 55 -20.39 0.20 -6.85
C ALA A 55 -21.42 -0.78 -6.27
N LEU A 56 -21.23 -1.23 -5.03
CA LEU A 56 -22.18 -2.10 -4.32
C LEU A 56 -23.33 -1.36 -3.63
N ASP A 57 -23.31 -0.03 -3.64
CA ASP A 57 -24.19 0.84 -2.86
C ASP A 57 -24.30 0.41 -1.38
N ARG A 58 -23.16 0.09 -0.76
CA ARG A 58 -23.08 -0.27 0.67
C ARG A 58 -22.29 0.77 1.43
N THR A 59 -22.73 1.11 2.65
CA THR A 59 -21.99 2.03 3.53
C THR A 59 -20.61 1.46 3.83
N LEU A 60 -19.56 2.24 3.56
CA LEU A 60 -18.19 1.86 3.87
C LEU A 60 -17.85 2.26 5.31
N VAL A 61 -17.35 1.30 6.10
CA VAL A 61 -16.75 1.60 7.40
C VAL A 61 -15.27 1.95 7.19
N LEU A 62 -14.88 3.15 7.61
CA LEU A 62 -13.54 3.70 7.49
C LEU A 62 -12.61 3.01 8.51
N PRO A 63 -11.60 2.25 8.07
CA PRO A 63 -10.68 1.58 8.97
C PRO A 63 -9.73 2.59 9.64
N PRO A 64 -9.24 2.31 10.86
CA PRO A 64 -8.13 3.08 11.42
C PRO A 64 -6.85 2.85 10.62
N TRP A 65 -5.98 3.85 10.58
CA TRP A 65 -4.64 3.76 10.01
C TRP A 65 -3.75 2.94 10.92
N VAL A 66 -2.89 2.11 10.32
CA VAL A 66 -1.91 1.32 11.07
C VAL A 66 -0.55 1.99 10.96
N GLU A 67 -0.05 2.51 12.08
CA GLU A 67 1.26 3.12 12.19
C GLU A 67 2.23 2.25 12.97
N TYR A 68 3.48 2.22 12.50
CA TYR A 68 4.58 1.54 13.15
C TYR A 68 5.59 2.58 13.62
N ARG A 69 5.71 2.75 14.94
CA ARG A 69 6.70 3.64 15.55
C ARG A 69 7.99 2.87 15.81
N THR A 70 9.12 3.47 15.47
CA THR A 70 10.42 2.85 15.68
C THR A 70 10.69 2.75 17.19
N GLY A 71 10.85 1.53 17.70
CA GLY A 71 11.04 1.26 19.13
C GLY A 71 9.79 0.76 19.86
N GLU A 72 8.61 0.80 19.23
CA GLU A 72 7.40 0.19 19.78
C GLU A 72 7.16 -1.20 19.15
N PRO A 73 6.96 -2.25 19.95
CA PRO A 73 6.72 -3.59 19.42
C PRO A 73 5.30 -3.76 18.86
N ARG A 74 4.37 -2.85 19.17
CA ARG A 74 2.97 -2.91 18.76
C ARG A 74 2.67 -1.85 17.71
N SER A 75 1.81 -2.20 16.76
CA SER A 75 1.24 -1.22 15.83
C SER A 75 0.24 -0.32 16.56
N VAL A 76 0.29 0.98 16.29
CA VAL A 76 -0.68 1.95 16.78
C VAL A 76 -1.80 2.06 15.76
N GLN A 77 -3.04 1.95 16.22
CA GLN A 77 -4.22 2.23 15.41
C GLN A 77 -4.57 3.70 15.57
N VAL A 78 -4.46 4.46 14.48
CA VAL A 78 -4.76 5.90 14.46
C VAL A 78 -6.13 6.09 13.81
N PRO A 79 -7.06 6.82 14.45
CA PRO A 79 -8.38 7.08 13.88
C PRO A 79 -8.28 7.69 12.47
N PHE A 80 -9.23 7.33 11.61
CA PHE A 80 -9.22 7.82 10.23
C PHE A 80 -9.31 9.35 10.15
N ASP A 81 -10.05 9.96 11.09
CA ASP A 81 -10.30 11.40 11.18
C ASP A 81 -9.05 12.22 11.60
N THR A 82 -7.95 11.57 11.99
CA THR A 82 -6.70 12.26 12.32
C THR A 82 -6.05 12.93 11.11
N TYR A 83 -6.21 12.33 9.91
CA TYR A 83 -5.56 12.82 8.68
C TYR A 83 -6.54 13.31 7.64
N PHE A 84 -7.78 12.83 7.65
CA PHE A 84 -8.76 13.10 6.61
C PHE A 84 -10.10 13.48 7.20
N ARG A 85 -10.71 14.55 6.69
CA ARG A 85 -12.04 14.99 7.11
C ARG A 85 -13.11 14.05 6.56
N VAL A 86 -13.77 13.32 7.45
CA VAL A 86 -14.84 12.36 7.11
C VAL A 86 -15.99 13.03 6.33
N GLU A 87 -16.30 14.29 6.64
CA GLU A 87 -17.34 15.09 5.97
C GLU A 87 -17.13 15.20 4.45
N THR A 88 -15.87 15.24 4.01
CA THR A 88 -15.55 15.37 2.58
C THR A 88 -15.79 14.05 1.85
N LEU A 89 -15.46 12.93 2.49
CA LEU A 89 -15.72 11.59 1.96
C LEU A 89 -17.22 11.27 1.93
N ALA A 90 -17.97 11.75 2.93
CA ALA A 90 -19.42 11.60 3.01
C ALA A 90 -20.17 12.24 1.84
N LYS A 91 -19.58 13.25 1.18
CA LYS A 91 -20.14 13.85 -0.05
C LYS A 91 -20.01 12.94 -1.26
N TYR A 92 -19.01 12.05 -1.28
CA TYR A 92 -18.76 11.15 -2.40
C TYR A 92 -19.54 9.83 -2.30
N HIS A 93 -19.55 9.24 -1.09
CA HIS A 93 -20.26 8.00 -0.80
C HIS A 93 -20.64 7.92 0.68
N ARG A 94 -21.58 7.05 1.04
CA ARG A 94 -21.95 6.80 2.45
C ARG A 94 -20.77 6.15 3.18
N VAL A 95 -20.18 6.90 4.09
CA VAL A 95 -19.05 6.46 4.93
C VAL A 95 -19.38 6.60 6.41
N LEU A 96 -18.78 5.74 7.23
CA LEU A 96 -18.93 5.73 8.69
C LEU A 96 -17.58 5.44 9.34
N THR A 97 -17.23 6.06 10.46
CA THR A 97 -15.99 5.70 11.17
C THR A 97 -16.09 4.35 11.84
N MET A 98 -14.97 3.62 11.96
CA MET A 98 -14.92 2.35 12.68
C MET A 98 -15.39 2.49 14.13
N GLU A 99 -15.02 3.58 14.82
CA GLU A 99 -15.47 3.87 16.19
C GLU A 99 -16.99 3.95 16.27
N HIS A 100 -17.62 4.76 15.41
CA HIS A 100 -19.07 4.89 15.38
C HIS A 100 -19.77 3.58 14.99
N PHE A 101 -19.18 2.82 14.06
CA PHE A 101 -19.70 1.50 13.69
C PHE A 101 -19.68 0.55 14.89
N MET A 102 -18.56 0.43 15.59
CA MET A 102 -18.40 -0.50 16.71
C MET A 102 -19.27 -0.12 17.91
N ASP A 103 -19.43 1.18 18.20
CA ASP A 103 -20.19 1.63 19.36
C ASP A 103 -21.71 1.64 19.13
N ARG A 104 -22.16 1.99 17.92
CA ARG A 104 -23.58 2.27 17.65
C ARG A 104 -24.27 1.19 16.83
N LEU A 105 -23.57 0.57 15.89
CA LEU A 105 -24.18 -0.35 14.93
C LEU A 105 -23.83 -1.81 15.23
N ALA A 106 -22.57 -2.11 15.53
CA ALA A 106 -22.10 -3.47 15.73
C ALA A 106 -22.90 -4.27 16.76
N PRO A 107 -23.36 -3.70 17.90
CA PRO A 107 -24.18 -4.46 18.85
C PRO A 107 -25.51 -4.94 18.27
N THR A 108 -26.08 -4.20 17.32
CA THR A 108 -27.39 -4.48 16.73
C THR A 108 -27.28 -5.26 15.43
N VAL A 109 -26.40 -4.84 14.51
CA VAL A 109 -26.31 -5.42 13.16
C VAL A 109 -25.27 -6.54 13.06
N TRP A 110 -24.29 -6.58 13.97
CA TRP A 110 -23.18 -7.53 13.93
C TRP A 110 -22.80 -8.10 15.31
N PRO A 111 -23.75 -8.80 15.97
CA PRO A 111 -23.53 -9.35 17.30
C PRO A 111 -22.42 -10.42 17.28
N PRO A 112 -21.76 -10.68 18.43
CA PRO A 112 -20.60 -11.56 18.50
C PRO A 112 -20.78 -12.96 17.87
N GLY A 113 -22.00 -13.51 17.92
CA GLY A 113 -22.33 -14.82 17.33
C GLY A 113 -22.48 -14.83 15.81
N ASN A 114 -22.62 -13.67 15.16
CA ASN A 114 -22.85 -13.54 13.71
C ASN A 114 -21.64 -12.93 12.97
N ARG A 115 -20.47 -12.90 13.61
CA ARG A 115 -19.25 -12.37 13.01
C ARG A 115 -18.62 -13.39 12.07
N THR A 116 -18.99 -13.32 10.79
CA THR A 116 -18.42 -14.18 9.75
C THR A 116 -17.25 -13.47 9.07
N GLY A 117 -16.09 -14.14 9.03
CA GLY A 117 -15.02 -13.77 8.12
C GLY A 117 -15.35 -14.24 6.71
N GLN A 118 -15.10 -13.42 5.69
CA GLN A 118 -15.18 -13.82 4.29
C GLN A 118 -13.77 -14.21 3.84
N PRO A 119 -13.35 -15.49 3.96
CA PRO A 119 -12.08 -15.91 3.39
C PRO A 119 -12.18 -15.83 1.86
N GLU A 120 -11.22 -15.16 1.24
CA GLU A 120 -10.89 -15.43 -0.16
C GLU A 120 -10.47 -16.90 -0.21
N LYS A 121 -11.15 -17.69 -1.06
CA LYS A 121 -11.10 -19.17 -1.12
C LYS A 121 -9.81 -19.77 -0.56
N SER A 122 -9.94 -20.65 0.45
CA SER A 122 -8.82 -21.39 1.02
C SER A 122 -7.95 -21.99 -0.08
N PRO A 123 -6.62 -21.79 -0.07
CA PRO A 123 -5.75 -22.55 -0.95
C PRO A 123 -5.94 -24.01 -0.59
N SER A 124 -6.42 -24.78 -1.56
CA SER A 124 -6.65 -26.21 -1.46
C SER A 124 -5.45 -26.87 -0.78
N ALA A 125 -5.70 -27.50 0.36
CA ALA A 125 -4.82 -28.48 0.95
C ALA A 125 -4.60 -29.60 -0.08
N ASN A 126 -3.42 -29.60 -0.70
CA ASN A 126 -2.79 -30.77 -1.32
C ASN A 126 -1.31 -30.41 -1.56
N MET A 127 -0.52 -30.51 -0.51
CA MET A 127 0.93 -30.69 -0.62
C MET A 127 1.30 -31.94 0.16
N LEU A 128 0.90 -33.08 -0.41
CA LEU A 128 1.55 -34.37 -0.22
C LEU A 128 2.35 -34.61 -1.50
N ILE A 129 3.66 -34.34 -1.47
CA ILE A 129 4.74 -35.20 -1.98
C ILE A 129 6.01 -34.82 -1.22
#